data_AF-A0A3R7BED3-F1
#
_entry.id   AF-A0A3R7BED3-F1
#
_cell.length_a   1.000
_cell.length_b   1.000
_cell.length_c   1.000
_cell.angle_alpha   90.00
_cell.angle_beta   90.00
_cell.angle_gamma   90.00
#
_symmetry.space_group_name_H-M   'P 1'
#
loop_
_entity.id
_entity.type
_entity.pdbx_description
1 polymer ?
#
loop_
_entity_poly.entity_id
_entity_poly.type
_entity_poly.pdbx_seq_one_letter_code
_entity_poly.pdbx_strand_id
1 'polypeptide(L)'
;NTHTTTPRPDEVYENDSDLCGFYFLPYDTISQVSALFQGFFVNSFDVEWAPQSYVANREKFPHLDYSLVQASTFTQHSPDRFDGPFPFAHKYKPLNTQHRRRHRRP
;
A
#
# COMPACT_ATOMS: atom_id res chain seq x y z
N ASN A 1 13.47 -36.12 -22.78
CA ASN A 1 14.17 -34.91 -22.30
C ASN A 1 13.16 -33.90 -21.81
N THR A 2 12.86 -33.94 -20.51
CA THR A 2 11.96 -32.97 -19.85
C THR A 2 12.73 -31.67 -19.64
N HIS A 3 12.44 -30.65 -20.46
CA HIS A 3 12.96 -29.30 -20.25
C HIS A 3 12.33 -28.72 -18.98
N THR A 4 13.08 -28.73 -17.89
CA THR A 4 12.72 -28.02 -16.67
C THR A 4 13.09 -26.55 -16.88
N THR A 5 12.15 -25.75 -17.36
CA THR A 5 12.33 -24.30 -17.48
C THR A 5 12.24 -23.71 -16.08
N THR A 6 13.36 -23.24 -15.53
CA THR A 6 13.35 -22.48 -14.29
C THR A 6 12.54 -21.20 -14.52
N PRO A 7 11.48 -20.94 -13.74
CA PRO A 7 10.74 -19.69 -13.86
C PRO A 7 11.70 -18.52 -13.61
N ARG A 8 11.66 -17.51 -14.47
CA ARG A 8 12.34 -16.22 -14.24
C ARG A 8 11.30 -15.20 -13.81
N PRO A 9 11.66 -14.30 -12.89
CA PRO A 9 10.77 -13.21 -12.51
C PRO A 9 10.57 -12.27 -13.72
N ASP A 10 9.32 -11.86 -13.93
CA ASP A 10 8.99 -10.83 -14.93
C ASP A 10 9.52 -9.46 -14.50
N GLU A 11 9.61 -9.22 -13.18
CA GLU A 11 10.12 -7.99 -12.58
C GLU A 11 10.77 -8.33 -11.24
N VAL A 12 11.91 -7.69 -10.94
CA VAL A 12 12.60 -7.80 -9.65
C VAL A 12 12.40 -6.49 -8.91
N TYR A 13 11.84 -6.58 -7.70
CA TYR A 13 11.63 -5.42 -6.85
C TYR A 13 12.65 -5.42 -5.71
N GLU A 14 13.29 -4.28 -5.51
CA GLU A 14 14.12 -4.05 -4.33
C GLU A 14 13.24 -3.91 -3.09
N ASN A 15 13.76 -4.37 -1.95
CA ASN A 15 13.06 -4.21 -0.67
C ASN A 15 13.19 -2.76 -0.20
N ASP A 16 12.16 -1.96 -0.44
CA ASP A 16 12.06 -0.59 0.07
C ASP A 16 11.80 -0.62 1.59
N SER A 17 12.67 0.05 2.36
CA SER A 17 12.54 0.13 3.82
C SER A 17 11.30 0.89 4.29
N ASP A 18 10.72 1.74 3.44
CA ASP A 18 9.54 2.55 3.75
C ASP A 18 8.23 1.82 3.44
N LEU A 19 8.30 0.64 2.82
CA LEU A 19 7.16 -0.19 2.44
C LEU A 19 7.14 -1.51 3.22
N CYS A 20 5.95 -2.08 3.40
CA CYS A 20 5.74 -3.30 4.19
C CYS A 20 6.28 -4.59 3.54
N GLY A 21 7.18 -4.51 2.54
CA GLY A 21 7.72 -5.66 1.80
C GLY A 21 6.68 -6.41 0.96
N PHE A 22 7.12 -7.53 0.37
CA PHE A 22 6.27 -8.42 -0.43
C PHE A 22 5.82 -9.64 0.38
N TYR A 23 4.52 -9.92 0.36
CA TYR A 23 3.95 -11.12 1.00
C TYR A 23 3.64 -12.18 -0.06
N PHE A 24 4.22 -13.36 0.08
CA PHE A 24 3.79 -14.54 -0.66
C PHE A 24 2.80 -15.33 0.19
N LEU A 25 1.54 -15.38 -0.23
CA LEU A 25 0.50 -16.17 0.40
C LEU A 25 0.18 -17.38 -0.50
N PRO A 26 0.17 -18.61 0.05
CA PRO A 26 -0.32 -19.78 -0.68
C PRO A 26 -1.75 -19.56 -1.20
N TYR A 27 -2.10 -20.18 -2.33
CA TYR A 27 -3.43 -20.02 -2.93
C TYR A 27 -4.56 -20.34 -1.96
N ASP A 28 -4.43 -21.42 -1.20
CA ASP A 28 -5.43 -21.82 -0.19
C ASP A 28 -5.58 -20.76 0.91
N THR A 29 -4.47 -20.12 1.31
CA THR A 29 -4.47 -19.04 2.29
C THR A 29 -5.19 -17.80 1.75
N ILE A 30 -4.96 -17.43 0.49
CA ILE A 30 -5.68 -16.31 -0.16
C ILE A 30 -7.18 -16.59 -0.21
N SER A 31 -7.58 -17.82 -0.58
CA SER A 31 -9.01 -18.20 -0.62
C SER A 31 -9.66 -18.11 0.76
N GLN A 32 -8.99 -18.56 1.81
CA GLN A 32 -9.50 -18.48 3.19
C GLN A 32 -9.60 -17.03 3.68
N VAL A 33 -8.55 -16.24 3.47
CA VAL A 33 -8.52 -14.82 3.85
C VAL A 33 -9.61 -14.05 3.10
N SER A 34 -9.73 -14.24 1.78
CA SER A 34 -10.76 -13.60 0.97
C SER A 34 -12.18 -13.95 1.43
N ALA A 35 -12.43 -15.22 1.77
CA ALA A 35 -13.72 -15.68 2.27
C ALA A 35 -14.05 -15.12 3.68
N LEU A 36 -13.07 -15.06 4.58
CA LEU A 36 -13.23 -14.55 5.94
C LEU A 36 -13.51 -13.05 5.98
N PHE A 37 -12.82 -12.28 5.14
CA PHE A 37 -12.93 -10.82 5.14
C PHE A 37 -13.97 -10.30 4.12
N GLN A 38 -14.63 -11.17 3.34
CA GLN A 38 -15.62 -10.79 2.32
C GLN A 38 -15.17 -9.64 1.38
N GLY A 39 -13.88 -9.52 1.11
CA GLY A 39 -13.31 -8.41 0.34
C GLY A 39 -13.29 -7.05 1.05
N PHE A 40 -13.57 -7.01 2.36
CA PHE A 40 -13.53 -5.82 3.20
C PHE A 40 -12.19 -5.73 3.94
N PHE A 41 -11.28 -4.91 3.41
CA PHE A 41 -10.06 -4.48 4.11
C PHE A 41 -10.14 -2.97 4.27
N VAL A 42 -10.18 -2.49 5.51
CA VAL A 42 -10.09 -1.07 5.83
C VAL A 42 -8.96 -0.91 6.83
N ASN A 43 -7.87 -0.31 6.39
CA ASN A 43 -6.79 0.10 7.28
C ASN A 43 -6.58 1.63 7.17
N SER A 44 -7.61 2.40 6.81
CA SER A 44 -7.54 3.85 6.86
C SER A 44 -8.07 4.30 8.21
N PHE A 45 -7.16 4.65 9.12
CA PHE A 45 -7.48 5.43 10.29
C PHE A 45 -7.04 6.86 10.01
N ASP A 46 -7.95 7.81 10.16
CA ASP A 46 -7.56 9.21 10.19
C ASP A 46 -6.82 9.44 11.51
N VAL A 47 -5.50 9.56 11.43
CA VAL A 47 -4.66 9.90 12.58
C VAL A 47 -4.53 11.41 12.62
N GLU A 48 -5.20 12.03 13.58
CA GLU A 48 -5.01 13.45 13.87
C GLU A 48 -4.00 13.60 15.01
N TRP A 49 -2.87 14.24 14.71
CA TRP A 49 -1.88 14.60 15.73
C TRP A 49 -2.26 15.91 16.41
N ALA A 50 -2.16 15.95 17.73
CA ALA A 50 -2.40 17.18 18.49
C ALA A 50 -1.43 18.31 18.05
N PRO A 51 -1.81 19.60 18.15
CA PRO A 51 -0.97 20.70 17.68
C PRO A 51 0.45 20.70 18.24
N GLN A 52 0.64 20.26 19.48
CA GLN A 52 1.95 20.16 20.12
C GLN A 52 2.84 19.05 19.55
N SER A 53 2.31 18.10 18.77
CA SER A 53 3.12 17.05 18.13
C SER A 53 4.02 17.58 17.01
N TYR A 54 3.75 18.79 16.51
CA TYR A 54 4.50 19.39 15.41
C TYR A 54 5.58 20.33 15.94
N VAL A 55 6.83 20.11 15.51
CA VAL A 55 7.96 21.01 15.83
C VAL A 55 7.68 22.46 15.44
N ALA A 56 6.91 22.68 14.37
CA ALA A 56 6.50 24.01 13.93
C ALA A 56 5.70 24.80 15.00
N ASN A 57 5.08 24.13 15.96
CA ASN A 57 4.32 24.76 17.05
C ASN A 57 5.12 24.90 18.35
N ARG A 58 6.44 24.64 18.35
CA ARG A 58 7.28 24.66 19.58
C ARG A 58 7.16 25.95 20.40
N GLU A 59 7.01 27.10 19.73
CA GLU A 59 6.90 28.40 20.40
C GLU A 59 5.60 28.54 21.20
N LYS A 60 4.55 27.81 20.81
CA LYS A 60 3.25 27.77 21.52
C LYS A 60 3.26 26.81 22.71
N PHE A 61 4.20 25.86 22.73
CA PHE A 61 4.31 24.82 23.76
C PHE A 61 5.73 24.75 24.34
N PRO A 62 6.25 25.84 24.94
CA PRO A 62 7.65 25.96 25.36
C PRO A 62 8.05 25.02 26.51
N HIS A 63 7.08 24.35 27.14
CA HIS A 63 7.31 23.40 28.24
C HIS A 63 7.61 21.97 27.75
N LEU A 64 7.50 21.70 26.45
CA LEU A 64 7.77 20.39 25.87
C LEU A 64 9.16 20.36 25.23
N ASP A 65 9.83 19.21 25.35
CA ASP A 65 11.10 18.98 24.69
C ASP A 65 10.88 18.42 23.28
N TYR A 66 11.38 19.15 22.28
CA TYR A 66 11.30 18.79 20.85
C TYR A 66 12.62 18.21 20.31
N SER A 67 13.62 17.99 21.16
CA SER A 67 14.97 17.56 20.78
C SER A 67 14.98 16.35 19.85
N LEU A 68 14.23 15.30 20.20
CA LEU A 68 14.16 14.05 19.42
C LEU A 68 13.51 14.24 18.04
N VAL A 69 12.44 15.03 17.96
CA VAL A 69 11.72 15.27 16.70
C VAL A 69 12.56 16.17 15.78
N GLN A 70 13.28 17.14 16.34
CA GLN A 70 14.23 17.97 15.58
C GLN A 70 15.44 17.19 15.08
N ALA A 71 15.91 16.20 15.85
CA ALA A 71 17.01 15.33 15.46
C ALA A 71 16.61 14.30 14.40
N SER A 72 15.31 14.09 14.15
CA SER A 72 14.82 13.14 13.15
C SER A 72 15.02 13.69 11.74
N THR A 73 16.02 13.17 11.02
CA THR A 73 16.32 13.54 9.62
C THR A 73 15.84 12.51 8.60
N PHE A 74 15.19 11.43 9.03
CA PHE A 74 14.71 10.40 8.12
C PHE A 74 13.56 10.94 7.26
N THR A 75 13.71 10.76 5.95
CA THR A 75 12.67 11.07 4.96
C THR A 75 12.03 9.77 4.52
N GLN A 76 10.70 9.72 4.51
CA GLN A 76 9.98 8.65 3.86
C GLN A 76 9.89 8.95 2.36
N HIS A 77 10.22 7.97 1.52
CA HIS A 77 9.93 8.00 0.10
C HIS A 77 8.41 7.89 -0.08
N SER A 78 7.76 9.02 -0.36
CA SER A 78 6.37 8.98 -0.82
C SER A 78 6.39 8.47 -2.26
N PRO A 79 5.71 7.36 -2.59
CA PRO A 79 5.53 7.02 -3.99
C PRO A 79 4.78 8.16 -4.68
N ASP A 80 5.16 8.50 -5.91
CA ASP A 80 4.48 9.53 -6.72
C ASP A 80 2.99 9.20 -6.95
N ARG A 81 2.60 7.94 -6.70
CA ARG A 81 1.26 7.42 -6.93
C ARG A 81 0.89 6.31 -5.96
N PHE A 82 -0.12 6.54 -5.12
CA PHE A 82 -0.76 5.50 -4.31
C PHE A 82 -1.80 4.74 -5.14
N ASP A 83 -1.49 3.51 -5.57
CA ASP A 83 -2.39 2.71 -6.42
C ASP A 83 -3.46 1.90 -5.65
N GLY A 84 -3.43 1.97 -4.32
CA GLY A 84 -4.37 1.30 -3.43
C GLY A 84 -3.64 0.54 -2.31
N PRO A 85 -4.41 0.01 -1.33
CA PRO A 85 -3.84 -0.65 -0.15
C PRO A 85 -3.14 -1.98 -0.45
N PHE A 86 -3.37 -2.54 -1.64
CA PHE A 86 -2.66 -3.74 -2.11
C PHE A 86 -1.53 -3.34 -3.05
N PRO A 87 -0.32 -3.88 -2.83
CA PRO A 87 0.76 -3.79 -3.82
C PRO A 87 0.23 -4.18 -5.19
N PHE A 88 0.49 -3.32 -6.19
CA PHE A 88 0.10 -3.58 -7.59
C PHE A 88 -1.39 -3.77 -7.83
N ALA A 89 -2.27 -3.14 -7.04
CA ALA A 89 -3.72 -3.15 -7.28
C ALA A 89 -4.10 -2.82 -8.74
N HIS A 90 -3.28 -2.05 -9.46
CA HIS A 90 -3.46 -1.76 -10.89
C HIS A 90 -3.29 -2.98 -11.82
N LYS A 91 -2.54 -4.03 -11.42
CA LYS A 91 -2.40 -5.29 -12.18
C LYS A 91 -3.64 -6.17 -12.04
N TYR A 92 -4.31 -6.09 -10.88
CA TYR A 92 -5.52 -6.87 -10.58
C TYR A 92 -6.81 -6.18 -11.02
N LYS A 93 -6.80 -4.84 -11.16
CA LYS A 93 -7.91 -4.12 -11.78
C LYS A 93 -7.85 -4.34 -13.29
N PRO A 94 -8.80 -5.06 -13.91
CA PRO A 94 -8.86 -5.07 -15.37
C PRO A 94 -9.14 -3.64 -15.84
N LEU A 95 -8.16 -3.03 -16.48
CA LEU A 95 -8.38 -1.91 -17.38
C LEU A 95 -9.14 -2.45 -18.61
N ASN A 96 -10.44 -2.61 -18.49
CA ASN A 96 -11.35 -2.65 -19.63
C ASN A 96 -12.75 -2.20 -19.19
N THR A 97 -13.12 -0.91 -19.30
CA THR A 97 -13.57 -0.25 -20.54
C THR A 97 -14.36 -1.16 -21.49
N GLN A 98 -15.43 -1.83 -21.05
CA GLN A 98 -16.39 -2.41 -22.01
C GLN A 98 -17.85 -2.61 -21.56
N HIS A 99 -18.36 -1.91 -20.53
CA HIS A 99 -19.82 -1.80 -20.31
C HIS A 99 -20.52 -0.73 -21.17
N ARG A 100 -19.88 -0.23 -22.24
CA ARG A 100 -20.57 0.38 -23.38
C ARG A 100 -20.54 -0.59 -24.55
N ARG A 101 -21.49 -1.53 -24.61
CA ARG A 101 -22.17 -2.00 -25.83
C ARG A 101 -23.07 -3.20 -25.53
N ARG A 102 -24.38 -2.93 -25.51
CA ARG A 102 -25.49 -3.65 -26.18
C ARG A 102 -26.72 -3.83 -25.29
N HIS A 103 -27.46 -2.73 -25.11
CA HIS A 103 -28.93 -2.80 -25.13
C HIS A 103 -29.41 -2.22 -26.48
N ARG A 104 -29.13 -2.96 -27.55
CA ARG A 104 -30.06 -3.20 -28.68
C ARG A 104 -30.38 -4.69 -28.53
N ARG A 105 -31.60 -5.19 -28.50
CA ARG A 105 -32.92 -4.76 -29.01
C ARG A 105 -33.98 -5.72 -28.38
N PRO A 106 -35.28 -5.48 -28.54
CA PRO A 106 -35.98 -5.91 -29.78
C PRO A 106 -36.20 -4.77 -30.78
#